data_AF-A0A7S1TD55-F1
#
_entry.id   AF-A0A7S1TD55-F1
#
_cell.length_a   1.000
_cell.length_b   1.000
_cell.length_c   1.000
_cell.angle_alpha   90.00
_cell.angle_beta   90.00
_cell.angle_gamma   90.00
#
_symmetry.space_group_name_H-M   'P 1'
#
loop_
_entity.id
_entity.type
_entity.pdbx_description
1 polymer ?
#
loop_
_entity_poly.entity_id
_entity_poly.type
_entity_poly.pdbx_seq_one_letter_code
_entity_poly.pdbx_strand_id
1 'polypeptide(L)'
;MAANFWASTHNSNWLQKAALLLQEESAMRLKDRELFSVDELVRIRVGFAQFISTLAKKSNLRQRVVATACVYFKRFYLRNAYRDHDPRLIAPAALYLAAKTEEHTVQAKAVISQVNAMYKADHSYPYGVR
;
A
#
# COMPACT_ATOMS: atom_id res chain seq x y z
N MET A 1 7.79 -10.01 -18.03
CA MET A 1 9.15 -10.08 -17.46
C MET A 1 9.29 -11.21 -16.43
N ALA A 2 8.82 -12.43 -16.73
CA ALA A 2 8.92 -13.55 -15.78
C ALA A 2 10.34 -14.17 -15.75
N ALA A 3 11.05 -14.12 -16.88
CA ALA A 3 12.34 -14.80 -17.05
C ALA A 3 13.58 -13.94 -16.74
N ASN A 4 13.42 -12.64 -16.45
CA ASN A 4 14.53 -11.70 -16.30
C ASN A 4 14.64 -11.09 -14.89
N PHE A 5 14.30 -11.87 -13.87
CA PHE A 5 14.35 -11.41 -12.47
C PHE A 5 15.74 -10.92 -12.07
N TRP A 6 16.81 -11.67 -12.35
CA TRP A 6 18.17 -11.34 -11.92
C TRP A 6 18.70 -10.02 -12.52
N ALA A 7 18.30 -9.69 -13.74
CA ALA A 7 18.63 -8.44 -14.42
C ALA A 7 17.60 -7.32 -14.19
N SER A 8 16.53 -7.58 -13.41
CA SER A 8 15.45 -6.62 -13.23
C SER A 8 15.82 -5.47 -12.29
N THR A 9 15.11 -4.35 -12.44
CA THR A 9 15.15 -3.22 -11.48
C THR A 9 14.64 -3.61 -10.09
N HIS A 10 13.77 -4.63 -10.01
CA HIS A 10 13.31 -5.17 -8.74
C HIS A 10 14.47 -5.77 -7.95
N ASN A 11 15.28 -6.62 -8.60
CA ASN A 11 16.41 -7.28 -7.96
C ASN A 11 17.53 -6.30 -7.59
N SER A 12 17.90 -5.42 -8.52
CA SER A 12 19.01 -4.48 -8.33
C SER A 12 18.74 -3.39 -7.29
N ASN A 13 17.51 -2.83 -7.24
CA ASN A 13 17.24 -1.62 -6.44
C ASN A 13 16.38 -1.87 -5.19
N TRP A 14 15.56 -2.93 -5.20
CA TRP A 14 14.52 -3.13 -4.16
C TRP A 14 14.72 -4.37 -3.30
N LEU A 15 15.62 -5.28 -3.67
CA LEU A 15 16.05 -6.40 -2.83
C LEU A 15 17.35 -6.03 -2.11
N GLN A 16 17.22 -5.10 -1.16
CA GLN A 16 18.34 -4.64 -0.33
C GLN A 16 18.57 -5.57 0.86
N LYS A 17 19.74 -5.43 1.50
CA LYS A 17 20.06 -6.14 2.75
C LYS A 17 19.04 -5.79 3.82
N ALA A 18 18.61 -6.79 4.59
CA ALA A 18 17.60 -6.62 5.64
C ALA A 18 17.96 -5.50 6.64
N ALA A 19 19.24 -5.38 7.01
CA ALA A 19 19.72 -4.33 7.91
C ALA A 19 19.42 -2.90 7.39
N LEU A 20 19.59 -2.69 6.08
CA LEU A 20 19.37 -1.39 5.45
C LEU A 20 17.88 -1.05 5.42
N LEU A 21 17.03 -2.02 5.08
CA LEU A 21 15.58 -1.86 5.11
C LEU A 21 15.04 -1.57 6.51
N LEU A 22 15.58 -2.24 7.54
CA LEU A 22 15.24 -1.98 8.94
C LEU A 22 15.69 -0.58 9.39
N GLN A 23 16.81 -0.10 8.87
CA GLN A 23 17.30 1.25 9.14
C GLN A 23 16.38 2.31 8.49
N GLU A 24 16.03 2.16 7.21
CA GLU A 24 15.08 3.06 6.52
C GLU A 24 13.71 3.07 7.25
N GLU A 25 13.21 1.88 7.59
CA GLU A 25 11.92 1.75 8.26
C GLU A 25 11.95 2.34 9.69
N SER A 26 13.03 2.15 10.45
CA SER A 26 13.17 2.74 11.79
C SER A 26 13.27 4.26 11.73
N ALA A 27 13.94 4.83 10.72
CA ALA A 27 13.99 6.27 10.48
C ALA A 27 12.59 6.86 10.20
N MET A 28 11.75 6.17 9.43
CA MET A 28 10.36 6.62 9.21
C MET A 28 9.49 6.44 10.45
N ARG A 29 9.62 5.32 11.18
CA ARG A 29 8.90 5.10 12.45
C ARG A 29 9.21 6.16 13.50
N LEU A 30 10.45 6.66 13.54
CA LEU A 30 10.84 7.75 14.45
C LEU A 30 10.04 9.02 14.17
N LYS A 31 9.73 9.33 12.90
CA LYS A 31 8.89 10.47 12.51
C LYS A 31 7.42 10.28 12.90
N ASP A 32 6.93 9.05 12.82
CA ASP A 32 5.53 8.71 13.13
C ASP A 32 5.29 8.48 14.64
N ARG A 33 6.35 8.43 15.45
CA ARG A 33 6.31 8.07 16.87
C ARG A 33 5.38 8.94 17.71
N GLU A 34 5.21 10.21 17.34
CA GLU A 34 4.38 11.15 18.08
C GLU A 34 2.88 10.90 17.86
N LEU A 35 2.51 10.34 16.71
CA LEU A 35 1.10 10.11 16.33
C LEU A 35 0.67 8.65 16.53
N PHE A 36 1.57 7.70 16.29
CA PHE A 36 1.24 6.28 16.26
C PHE A 36 2.18 5.44 17.13
N SER A 37 1.60 4.54 17.90
CA SER A 37 2.32 3.46 18.56
C SER A 37 2.81 2.41 17.54
N VAL A 38 3.79 1.60 17.96
CA VAL A 38 4.33 0.52 17.12
C VAL A 38 3.24 -0.47 16.72
N ASP A 39 2.35 -0.81 17.66
CA ASP A 39 1.23 -1.73 17.42
C ASP A 39 0.23 -1.16 16.41
N GLU A 40 -0.07 0.15 16.49
CA GLU A 40 -0.92 0.83 15.52
C GLU A 40 -0.29 0.81 14.13
N LEU A 41 1.02 1.05 14.00
CA LEU A 41 1.71 0.97 12.70
C LEU A 41 1.71 -0.43 12.10
N VAL A 42 1.69 -1.49 12.92
CA VAL A 42 1.52 -2.87 12.46
C VAL A 42 0.08 -3.10 12.00
N ARG A 43 -0.91 -2.67 12.79
CA ARG A 43 -2.34 -2.76 12.43
C ARG A 43 -2.67 -1.99 11.15
N ILE A 44 -2.09 -0.81 10.95
CA ILE A 44 -2.18 -0.02 9.72
C ILE A 44 -1.71 -0.86 8.53
N ARG A 45 -0.49 -1.42 8.61
CA ARG A 45 0.09 -2.21 7.52
C ARG A 45 -0.78 -3.42 7.16
N VAL A 46 -1.21 -4.20 8.14
CA VAL A 46 -2.05 -5.38 7.91
C VAL A 46 -3.46 -4.98 7.43
N GLY A 47 -4.06 -3.99 8.06
CA GLY A 47 -5.38 -3.49 7.71
C GLY A 47 -5.46 -2.96 6.28
N PHE A 48 -4.46 -2.20 5.83
CA PHE A 48 -4.44 -1.69 4.47
C PHE A 48 -4.13 -2.76 3.42
N ALA A 49 -3.35 -3.79 3.74
CA ALA A 49 -3.20 -4.93 2.85
C ALA A 49 -4.53 -5.68 2.63
N GLN A 50 -5.32 -5.83 3.69
CA GLN A 50 -6.68 -6.41 3.60
C GLN A 50 -7.65 -5.48 2.86
N PHE A 51 -7.56 -4.17 3.07
CA PHE A 51 -8.33 -3.16 2.36
C PHE A 51 -8.07 -3.21 0.85
N ILE A 52 -6.80 -3.21 0.42
CA ILE A 52 -6.40 -3.33 -0.99
C ILE A 52 -6.98 -4.61 -1.60
N SER A 53 -6.88 -5.73 -0.88
CA SER A 53 -7.41 -7.02 -1.33
C SER A 53 -8.93 -7.00 -1.51
N THR A 54 -9.64 -6.34 -0.59
CA THR A 54 -11.11 -6.23 -0.63
C THR A 54 -11.56 -5.30 -1.74
N LEU A 55 -10.89 -4.15 -1.89
CA LEU A 55 -11.16 -3.18 -2.94
C LEU A 55 -10.94 -3.78 -4.33
N ALA A 56 -9.87 -4.57 -4.48
CA ALA A 56 -9.58 -5.28 -5.73
C ALA A 56 -10.64 -6.31 -6.07
N LYS A 57 -11.10 -7.10 -5.09
CA LYS A 57 -12.23 -8.04 -5.27
C LYS A 57 -13.50 -7.32 -5.72
N LYS A 58 -13.86 -6.21 -5.08
CA LYS A 58 -15.02 -5.38 -5.48
C LYS A 58 -14.87 -4.76 -6.87
N SER A 59 -13.64 -4.49 -7.29
CA SER A 59 -13.31 -3.94 -8.61
C SER A 59 -13.05 -5.02 -9.67
N ASN A 60 -13.29 -6.31 -9.33
CA ASN A 60 -13.04 -7.46 -10.18
C ASN A 60 -11.61 -7.54 -10.76
N LEU A 61 -10.62 -7.14 -9.96
CA LEU A 61 -9.21 -7.16 -10.34
C LEU A 61 -8.57 -8.51 -10.00
N ARG A 62 -7.63 -8.95 -10.84
CA ARG A 62 -6.88 -10.20 -10.65
C ARG A 62 -5.93 -10.12 -9.45
N GLN A 63 -5.64 -11.26 -8.83
CA GLN A 63 -4.74 -11.35 -7.67
C GLN A 63 -3.33 -10.81 -7.94
N ARG A 64 -2.83 -10.92 -9.18
CA ARG A 64 -1.55 -10.35 -9.58
C ARG A 64 -1.50 -8.82 -9.39
N VAL A 65 -2.61 -8.13 -9.68
CA VAL A 65 -2.76 -6.68 -9.44
C VAL A 65 -2.69 -6.37 -7.94
N VAL A 66 -3.35 -7.20 -7.11
CA VAL A 66 -3.32 -7.07 -5.64
C VAL A 66 -1.90 -7.20 -5.10
N ALA A 67 -1.17 -8.22 -5.55
CA ALA A 67 0.21 -8.43 -5.12
C ALA A 67 1.10 -7.23 -5.48
N THR A 68 1.00 -6.73 -6.72
CA THR A 68 1.76 -5.55 -7.17
C THR A 68 1.38 -4.30 -6.39
N ALA A 69 0.09 -4.07 -6.11
CA ALA A 69 -0.38 -2.95 -5.30
C ALA A 69 0.14 -2.99 -3.86
N CYS A 70 0.12 -4.16 -3.21
CA CYS A 70 0.68 -4.34 -1.88
C CYS A 70 2.19 -4.05 -1.83
N VAL A 71 2.94 -4.44 -2.88
CA VAL A 71 4.37 -4.13 -3.00
C VAL A 71 4.58 -2.62 -3.15
N TYR A 72 3.78 -1.93 -3.98
CA TYR A 72 3.85 -0.47 -4.12
C TYR A 72 3.54 0.24 -2.79
N PHE A 73 2.48 -0.17 -2.11
CA PHE A 73 2.12 0.39 -0.80
C PHE A 73 3.25 0.22 0.22
N LYS A 74 3.82 -1.00 0.33
CA LYS A 74 4.92 -1.26 1.26
C LYS A 74 6.17 -0.45 0.90
N ARG A 75 6.52 -0.35 -0.38
CA ARG A 75 7.67 0.42 -0.85
C ARG A 75 7.52 1.91 -0.60
N PHE A 76 6.30 2.44 -0.73
CA PHE A 76 6.01 3.84 -0.44
C PHE A 76 6.28 4.17 1.03
N TYR A 77 5.76 3.38 1.96
CA TYR A 77 5.93 3.61 3.41
C TYR A 77 7.27 3.12 3.99
N LEU A 78 8.14 2.51 3.19
CA LEU A 78 9.54 2.29 3.60
C LEU A 78 10.33 3.60 3.62
N ARG A 79 9.96 4.56 2.76
CA ARG A 79 10.71 5.83 2.58
C ARG A 79 9.91 7.07 2.95
N ASN A 80 8.63 6.91 3.28
CA ASN A 80 7.74 8.00 3.65
C ASN A 80 7.02 7.67 4.95
N ALA A 81 6.74 8.70 5.74
CA ALA A 81 6.05 8.58 7.02
C ALA A 81 4.52 8.56 6.83
N TYR A 82 3.82 7.86 7.73
CA TYR A 82 2.35 7.79 7.73
C TYR A 82 1.68 9.11 8.08
N ARG A 83 2.35 9.97 8.87
CA ARG A 83 1.86 11.29 9.22
C ARG A 83 1.75 12.24 8.01
N ASP A 84 2.66 12.09 7.05
CA ASP A 84 2.78 13.01 5.91
C ASP A 84 1.85 12.62 4.75
N HIS A 85 1.49 11.34 4.67
CA HIS A 85 0.68 10.79 3.59
C HIS A 85 -0.38 9.82 4.13
N ASP A 86 -1.65 10.14 3.90
CA ASP A 86 -2.76 9.31 4.37
C ASP A 86 -2.83 7.97 3.60
N PRO A 87 -2.73 6.82 4.29
CA PRO A 87 -2.94 5.49 3.71
C PRO A 87 -4.24 5.30 2.93
N ARG A 88 -5.30 6.04 3.29
CA ARG A 88 -6.59 5.99 2.61
C ARG A 88 -6.52 6.49 1.18
N LEU A 89 -5.60 7.41 0.89
CA LEU A 89 -5.37 7.91 -0.46
C LEU A 89 -4.33 7.06 -1.19
N ILE A 90 -3.27 6.64 -0.49
CA ILE A 90 -2.17 5.89 -1.09
C ILE A 90 -2.59 4.47 -1.49
N ALA A 91 -3.40 3.77 -0.69
CA ALA A 91 -3.86 2.41 -1.00
C ALA A 91 -4.64 2.30 -2.33
N PRO A 92 -5.70 3.09 -2.59
CA PRO A 92 -6.41 3.04 -3.87
C PRO A 92 -5.56 3.59 -5.03
N ALA A 93 -4.69 4.57 -4.79
CA ALA A 93 -3.76 5.05 -5.81
C ALA A 93 -2.76 3.95 -6.24
N ALA A 94 -2.22 3.21 -5.28
CA ALA A 94 -1.34 2.07 -5.52
C ALA A 94 -2.06 0.95 -6.29
N LEU A 95 -3.31 0.66 -5.95
CA LEU A 95 -4.12 -0.32 -6.67
C LEU A 95 -4.41 0.10 -8.12
N TYR A 96 -4.75 1.38 -8.33
CA TYR A 96 -4.99 1.91 -9.67
C TYR A 96 -3.73 1.90 -10.54
N LEU A 97 -2.59 2.30 -9.96
CA LEU A 97 -1.30 2.21 -10.63
C LEU A 97 -0.95 0.76 -10.98
N ALA A 98 -1.13 -0.17 -10.04
CA ALA A 98 -0.87 -1.59 -10.25
C ALA A 98 -1.75 -2.18 -11.37
N ALA A 99 -3.03 -1.79 -11.43
CA ALA A 99 -3.93 -2.23 -12.49
C ALA A 99 -3.40 -1.81 -13.87
N LYS A 100 -2.93 -0.57 -14.01
CA LYS A 100 -2.31 -0.09 -15.26
C LYS A 100 -1.04 -0.85 -15.61
N THR A 101 -0.15 -1.09 -14.65
CA THR A 101 1.12 -1.78 -14.90
C THR A 101 0.96 -3.27 -15.23
N GLU A 102 -0.11 -3.88 -14.74
CA GLU A 102 -0.46 -5.27 -15.02
C GLU A 102 -1.40 -5.41 -16.23
N GLU A 103 -1.51 -4.36 -17.04
CA GLU A 103 -2.31 -4.32 -18.28
C GLU A 103 -3.80 -4.65 -18.06
N HIS A 104 -4.32 -4.32 -16.87
CA HIS A 104 -5.74 -4.44 -16.55
C HIS A 104 -6.45 -3.12 -16.78
N THR A 105 -7.50 -3.13 -17.59
CA THR A 105 -8.33 -1.94 -17.81
C THR A 105 -9.24 -1.71 -16.61
N VAL A 106 -9.12 -0.54 -15.97
CA VAL A 106 -10.03 -0.10 -14.91
C VAL A 106 -10.21 1.41 -14.99
N GLN A 107 -11.45 1.89 -14.91
CA GLN A 107 -11.72 3.32 -14.88
C GLN A 107 -11.45 3.89 -13.48
N ALA A 108 -10.73 5.01 -13.40
CA ALA A 108 -10.44 5.66 -12.12
C ALA A 108 -11.72 5.98 -11.34
N LYS A 109 -12.76 6.47 -12.03
CA LYS A 109 -14.07 6.77 -11.44
C LYS A 109 -14.72 5.55 -10.78
N ALA A 110 -14.57 4.36 -11.38
CA ALA A 110 -15.10 3.12 -10.84
C ALA A 110 -14.39 2.75 -9.52
N VAL A 111 -13.06 2.83 -9.49
CA VAL A 111 -12.27 2.56 -8.28
C VAL A 111 -12.65 3.53 -7.16
N ILE A 112 -12.73 4.83 -7.46
CA ILE A 112 -13.11 5.86 -6.48
C ILE A 112 -14.53 5.62 -5.94
N SER A 113 -15.47 5.24 -6.81
CA SER A 113 -16.84 4.88 -6.38
C SER A 113 -16.83 3.73 -5.38
N GLN A 114 -16.05 2.67 -5.65
CA GLN A 114 -15.91 1.53 -4.75
C GLN A 114 -15.24 1.91 -3.42
N VAL A 115 -14.22 2.75 -3.46
CA VAL A 115 -13.55 3.29 -2.26
C VAL A 115 -14.53 4.07 -1.39
N ASN A 116 -15.30 4.97 -1.99
CA ASN A 116 -16.32 5.74 -1.28
C ASN A 116 -17.40 4.84 -0.66
N ALA A 117 -17.83 3.80 -1.38
CA ALA A 117 -18.77 2.83 -0.86
C ALA A 117 -18.18 2.05 0.33
N MET A 118 -16.90 1.70 0.29
CA MET A 118 -16.21 1.03 1.40
C MET A 118 -16.09 1.92 2.63
N TYR A 119 -15.77 3.20 2.48
CA TYR A 119 -15.68 4.13 3.60
C TYR A 119 -17.04 4.51 4.20
N LYS A 120 -18.13 4.43 3.43
CA LYS A 120 -19.50 4.68 3.91
C LYS A 120 -20.13 3.46 4.60
N ALA A 121 -19.83 2.26 4.11
CA ALA A 121 -20.48 1.03 4.55
C ALA A 121 -20.02 0.57 5.93
N ASP A 122 -18.77 0.85 6.31
CA ASP A 122 -18.26 0.47 7.63
C ASP A 122 -16.92 1.17 7.94
N HIS A 123 -16.70 1.46 9.22
CA HIS A 123 -15.47 1.95 9.91
C HIS A 123 -15.26 3.47 10.04
N SER A 124 -15.65 4.01 11.20
CA SER A 124 -14.81 4.97 11.92
C SER A 124 -13.37 4.46 11.91
N TYR A 125 -12.40 5.31 11.56
CA TYR A 125 -11.01 4.88 11.42
C TYR A 125 -10.54 4.21 12.71
N PRO A 126 -9.78 3.10 12.67
CA PRO A 126 -9.31 2.46 13.89
C PRO A 126 -8.35 3.35 14.70
N TYR A 127 -7.90 4.48 14.14
CA TYR A 127 -6.97 5.42 14.74
C TYR A 127 -7.56 6.81 14.53
N GLY A 128 -7.88 7.50 15.62
CA GLY A 128 -8.26 8.91 15.53
C GLY A 128 -7.06 9.69 15.02
N VAL A 129 -7.24 10.49 13.96
CA VAL A 129 -6.40 11.69 13.82
C VAL A 129 -6.75 12.51 15.05
N ARG A 130 -5.88 12.46 16.07
CA ARG A 130 -6.00 13.33 17.25
C ARG A 130 -5.72 14.76 16.84
#